data_AF-A0A6N3G4J0-F1
#
_entry.id   AF-A0A6N3G4J0-F1
#
_cell.length_a   1.000
_cell.length_b   1.000
_cell.length_c   1.000
_cell.angle_alpha   90.00
_cell.angle_beta   90.00
_cell.angle_gamma   90.00
#
_symmetry.space_group_name_H-M   'P 1'
#
loop_
_entity.id
_entity.type
_entity.pdbx_description
1 polymer ?
#
loop_
_entity_poly.entity_id
_entity_poly.type
_entity_poly.pdbx_seq_one_letter_code
_entity_poly.pdbx_strand_id
1 'polypeptide(L)'
;MREVIKTGRTVEDATELALAELGVSAEEAGIEVLELPQRRLFKSIPAKVRAYVEDEEVPEAPAPKEEKPLPKAAPKAAELPDAPKAGAPAAQPEQAQPAAGPVEEPIDLEQNPKAREAVEYLKEICAKMGAQGLTITPVKQGEATILKVEGESAGTLIGHRGEVMEALSYLTSLVANRAGGDYMKIGLDINHYRSKREANLTALAKRIGAKVARTGRGHTLEPMNPYERRIIHSAISEMEGVKSESIGEGANRRVVISSTNPSARPPRDNRGGKGGKGGRPAGRGGRDGARGPRPPRKDGEYAARTSTPAREFADRPRDPSAAPTVPKRTETINDGADLPLYGKIEL
;
A
#
# COMPACT_ATOMS: atom_id res chain seq x y z
N MET A 1 -10.68 -19.57 38.18
CA MET A 1 -9.59 -18.55 38.10
C MET A 1 -9.83 -17.48 39.16
N ARG A 2 -8.77 -17.07 39.87
CA ARG A 2 -8.79 -15.95 40.85
C ARG A 2 -7.69 -14.95 40.49
N GLU A 3 -7.91 -13.65 40.71
CA GLU A 3 -6.89 -12.62 40.47
C GLU A 3 -6.89 -11.51 41.52
N VAL A 4 -5.71 -10.93 41.77
CA VAL A 4 -5.46 -9.80 42.69
C VAL A 4 -4.47 -8.84 42.03
N ILE A 5 -4.67 -7.53 42.22
CA ILE A 5 -3.75 -6.47 41.76
C ILE A 5 -3.28 -5.64 42.95
N LYS A 6 -1.96 -5.51 43.14
CA LYS A 6 -1.34 -4.70 44.20
C LYS A 6 -0.35 -3.67 43.67
N THR A 7 -0.13 -2.65 44.49
CA THR A 7 0.90 -1.63 44.31
C THR A 7 1.97 -1.74 45.39
N GLY A 8 3.24 -1.76 45.01
CA GLY A 8 4.39 -1.81 45.93
C GLY A 8 5.44 -0.73 45.63
N ARG A 9 6.44 -0.61 46.50
CA ARG A 9 7.62 0.24 46.32
C ARG A 9 8.63 -0.37 45.35
N THR A 10 8.79 -1.69 45.39
CA THR A 10 9.49 -2.49 44.39
C THR A 10 8.53 -3.49 43.75
N VAL A 11 8.99 -4.23 42.73
CA VAL A 11 8.22 -5.34 42.15
C VAL A 11 8.06 -6.46 43.17
N GLU A 12 9.10 -6.76 43.97
CA GLU A 12 9.04 -7.81 45.01
C GLU A 12 7.99 -7.49 46.08
N ASP A 13 8.00 -6.27 46.61
CA ASP A 13 7.00 -5.75 47.56
C ASP A 13 5.57 -5.81 47.00
N ALA A 14 5.40 -5.60 45.69
CA ALA A 14 4.11 -5.75 45.01
C ALA A 14 3.70 -7.22 44.81
N THR A 15 4.64 -8.14 44.54
CA THR A 15 4.37 -9.59 44.44
C THR A 15 4.00 -10.20 45.79
N GLU A 16 4.74 -9.91 46.86
CA GLU A 16 4.49 -10.47 48.19
C GLU A 16 3.09 -10.08 48.70
N LEU A 17 2.71 -8.80 48.53
CA LEU A 17 1.38 -8.31 48.90
C LEU A 17 0.24 -8.89 48.05
N ALA A 18 0.52 -9.31 46.81
CA ALA A 18 -0.49 -9.93 45.94
C ALA A 18 -0.68 -11.43 46.27
N LEU A 19 0.42 -12.16 46.46
CA LEU A 19 0.42 -13.56 46.87
C LEU A 19 -0.19 -13.75 48.26
N ALA A 20 0.11 -12.85 49.21
CA ALA A 20 -0.45 -12.88 50.57
C ALA A 20 -1.98 -12.64 50.62
N GLU A 21 -2.56 -11.95 49.64
CA GLU A 21 -4.01 -11.76 49.54
C GLU A 21 -4.71 -12.89 48.76
N LEU A 22 -4.01 -13.54 47.81
CA LEU A 22 -4.49 -14.77 47.17
C LEU A 22 -4.40 -15.99 48.11
N GLY A 23 -3.43 -16.01 49.03
CA GLY A 23 -3.16 -17.13 49.93
C GLY A 23 -2.45 -18.31 49.26
N VAL A 24 -1.68 -18.04 48.19
CA VAL A 24 -1.08 -19.04 47.28
C VAL A 24 0.42 -18.78 47.13
N SER A 25 1.23 -19.81 46.89
CA SER A 25 2.69 -19.65 46.77
C SER A 25 3.11 -19.03 45.42
N ALA A 26 4.37 -18.57 45.35
CA ALA A 26 4.95 -17.99 44.14
C ALA A 26 5.16 -18.99 42.99
N GLU A 27 5.04 -20.30 43.25
CA GLU A 27 5.19 -21.36 42.24
C GLU A 27 3.84 -21.80 41.64
N GLU A 28 2.73 -21.47 42.33
CA GLU A 28 1.36 -21.86 41.98
C GLU A 28 0.54 -20.71 41.33
N ALA A 29 1.11 -19.49 41.28
CA ALA A 29 0.44 -18.29 40.78
C ALA A 29 1.19 -17.67 39.58
N GLY A 30 0.44 -17.34 38.53
CA GLY A 30 0.92 -16.52 37.42
C GLY A 30 1.12 -15.06 37.86
N ILE A 31 2.28 -14.48 37.55
CA ILE A 31 2.66 -13.13 37.98
C ILE A 31 2.89 -12.25 36.75
N GLU A 32 2.10 -11.19 36.61
CA GLU A 32 2.18 -10.21 35.52
C GLU A 32 2.54 -8.82 36.07
N VAL A 33 3.69 -8.27 35.63
CA VAL A 33 4.19 -6.97 36.09
C VAL A 33 3.64 -5.85 35.19
N LEU A 34 2.60 -5.16 35.65
CA LEU A 34 1.87 -4.15 34.89
C LEU A 34 2.57 -2.78 34.83
N GLU A 35 3.30 -2.40 35.88
CA GLU A 35 4.02 -1.11 35.92
C GLU A 35 5.31 -1.25 36.74
N LEU A 36 6.47 -0.93 36.13
CA LEU A 36 7.76 -0.94 36.82
C LEU A 36 7.96 0.34 37.65
N PRO A 37 8.60 0.26 38.83
CA PRO A 37 8.78 1.42 39.71
C PRO A 37 9.72 2.45 39.06
N GLN A 38 9.25 3.69 38.87
CA GLN A 38 10.02 4.76 38.25
C GLN A 38 10.20 5.96 39.18
N ARG A 39 11.46 6.31 39.49
CA ARG A 39 11.81 7.55 40.19
C ARG A 39 12.05 8.67 39.18
N ARG A 40 11.04 9.50 38.93
CA ARG A 40 11.18 10.74 38.14
C ARG A 40 11.51 11.93 39.05
N LEU A 41 12.07 12.99 38.47
CA LEU A 41 12.81 14.04 39.18
C LEU A 41 12.07 14.70 40.37
N PHE A 42 10.74 14.74 40.35
CA PHE A 42 9.89 15.22 41.45
C PHE A 42 8.72 14.27 41.82
N LYS A 43 8.69 13.02 41.32
CA LYS A 43 7.62 12.06 41.63
C LYS A 43 8.08 10.61 41.45
N SER A 44 7.84 9.78 42.46
CA SER A 44 7.96 8.32 42.37
C SER A 44 6.65 7.70 41.88
N ILE A 45 6.76 6.80 40.90
CA ILE A 45 5.68 5.91 40.45
C ILE A 45 5.91 4.55 41.15
N PRO A 46 4.93 4.02 41.91
CA PRO A 46 5.04 2.71 42.55
C PRO A 46 4.96 1.59 41.50
N ALA A 47 5.47 0.41 41.84
CA ALA A 47 5.29 -0.79 41.04
C ALA A 47 3.81 -1.24 41.06
N LYS A 48 3.35 -1.90 40.00
CA LYS A 48 2.07 -2.63 39.97
C LYS A 48 2.28 -4.05 39.48
N VAL A 49 1.66 -4.99 40.18
CA VAL A 49 1.67 -6.42 39.86
C VAL A 49 0.26 -6.96 39.93
N ARG A 50 -0.09 -7.79 38.96
CA ARG A 50 -1.27 -8.65 38.92
C ARG A 50 -0.81 -10.08 39.17
N ALA A 51 -1.38 -10.74 40.16
CA ALA A 51 -1.18 -12.16 40.39
C ALA A 51 -2.50 -12.88 40.10
N TYR A 52 -2.45 -14.04 39.46
CA TYR A 52 -3.62 -14.84 39.11
C TYR A 52 -3.35 -16.33 39.26
N VAL A 53 -4.40 -17.10 39.55
CA VAL A 53 -4.37 -18.55 39.70
C VAL A 53 -5.45 -19.15 38.80
N GLU A 54 -5.07 -20.12 37.99
CA GLU A 54 -5.98 -20.93 37.18
C GLU A 54 -6.33 -22.20 37.97
N ASP A 55 -7.51 -22.20 38.62
CA ASP A 55 -8.02 -23.38 39.32
C ASP A 55 -8.28 -24.51 38.28
N GLU A 56 -7.55 -25.64 38.34
CA GLU A 56 -7.86 -26.84 37.54
C GLU A 56 -9.14 -27.51 38.10
N GLU A 57 -10.28 -27.26 37.45
CA GLU A 57 -11.53 -27.94 37.77
C GLU A 57 -11.54 -29.38 37.23
N VAL A 58 -11.33 -30.36 38.12
CA VAL A 58 -11.47 -31.79 37.83
C VAL A 58 -12.92 -32.08 37.39
N PRO A 59 -13.15 -32.76 36.24
CA PRO A 59 -14.50 -32.88 35.67
C PRO A 59 -15.35 -33.95 36.35
N GLU A 60 -16.53 -33.58 36.84
CA GLU A 60 -17.58 -34.52 37.28
C GLU A 60 -18.97 -34.11 36.74
N ALA A 61 -19.77 -35.11 36.34
CA ALA A 61 -21.13 -34.96 35.79
C ALA A 61 -21.90 -36.28 35.94
N PRO A 62 -23.26 -36.33 35.87
CA PRO A 62 -24.21 -35.26 35.54
C PRO A 62 -25.37 -35.05 36.55
N ALA A 63 -26.34 -34.20 36.18
CA ALA A 63 -27.45 -33.68 37.01
C ALA A 63 -28.57 -34.66 37.44
N PRO A 64 -29.43 -34.23 38.39
CA PRO A 64 -30.88 -34.16 38.13
C PRO A 64 -31.53 -32.78 38.48
N LYS A 65 -32.88 -32.73 38.58
CA LYS A 65 -33.74 -31.55 38.28
C LYS A 65 -34.50 -30.93 39.48
N GLU A 66 -35.33 -29.91 39.16
CA GLU A 66 -36.49 -29.35 39.90
C GLU A 66 -36.17 -28.33 41.04
N GLU A 67 -36.97 -27.28 41.32
CA GLU A 67 -38.23 -26.77 40.71
C GLU A 67 -38.37 -25.22 40.80
N LYS A 68 -39.54 -24.67 40.43
CA LYS A 68 -39.91 -23.22 40.40
C LYS A 68 -40.60 -22.79 41.72
N PRO A 69 -40.62 -21.49 42.13
CA PRO A 69 -41.60 -20.53 41.55
C PRO A 69 -41.30 -19.00 41.61
N LEU A 70 -42.13 -18.24 40.88
CA LEU A 70 -42.44 -16.79 40.99
C LEU A 70 -43.84 -16.66 41.68
N PRO A 71 -44.39 -15.50 42.17
CA PRO A 71 -44.34 -14.15 41.53
C PRO A 71 -44.55 -12.89 42.43
N LYS A 72 -44.58 -11.69 41.77
CA LYS A 72 -45.42 -10.47 41.98
C LYS A 72 -44.65 -9.19 41.56
N ALA A 73 -45.23 -8.10 41.04
CA ALA A 73 -46.51 -7.86 40.32
C ALA A 73 -46.44 -6.46 39.62
N ALA A 74 -47.21 -6.24 38.54
CA ALA A 74 -47.37 -4.92 37.85
C ALA A 74 -48.62 -4.16 38.39
N PRO A 75 -48.96 -2.91 37.97
CA PRO A 75 -49.38 -2.51 36.60
C PRO A 75 -48.74 -1.13 36.15
N LYS A 76 -49.09 -0.43 35.05
CA LYS A 76 -50.38 -0.22 34.35
C LYS A 76 -50.21 0.31 32.90
N ALA A 77 -51.25 0.09 32.08
CA ALA A 77 -51.45 0.50 30.67
C ALA A 77 -51.46 2.04 30.43
N ALA A 78 -51.46 2.59 29.22
CA ALA A 78 -51.82 2.06 27.88
C ALA A 78 -50.96 2.72 26.74
N GLU A 79 -51.30 2.88 25.44
CA GLU A 79 -52.52 2.72 24.60
C GLU A 79 -52.16 2.59 23.08
N LEU A 80 -53.16 2.52 22.18
CA LEU A 80 -53.12 2.60 20.70
C LEU A 80 -54.39 3.33 20.21
N PRO A 81 -54.43 4.08 19.07
CA PRO A 81 -54.19 3.60 17.68
C PRO A 81 -53.35 4.62 16.85
N ASP A 82 -53.26 4.68 15.51
CA ASP A 82 -54.05 4.10 14.40
C ASP A 82 -53.21 3.99 13.08
N ALA A 83 -53.72 3.32 12.06
CA ALA A 83 -53.06 3.18 10.74
C ALA A 83 -54.06 2.98 9.58
N PRO A 84 -53.72 3.45 8.36
CA PRO A 84 -53.80 2.52 7.23
C PRO A 84 -52.68 2.65 6.18
N LYS A 85 -52.12 1.47 5.85
CA LYS A 85 -51.61 0.96 4.55
C LYS A 85 -51.58 1.93 3.34
N ALA A 86 -50.45 1.96 2.63
CA ALA A 86 -50.25 1.18 1.39
C ALA A 86 -48.83 1.35 0.81
N GLY A 87 -48.25 0.29 0.22
CA GLY A 87 -47.02 0.38 -0.59
C GLY A 87 -46.04 -0.79 -0.40
N ALA A 88 -45.93 -1.64 -1.43
CA ALA A 88 -44.92 -2.69 -1.57
C ALA A 88 -44.80 -3.08 -3.06
N PRO A 89 -43.73 -3.75 -3.52
CA PRO A 89 -42.50 -4.13 -2.80
C PRO A 89 -41.23 -3.48 -3.36
N ALA A 90 -40.15 -3.46 -2.57
CA ALA A 90 -38.79 -3.27 -3.06
C ALA A 90 -37.87 -4.28 -2.35
N ALA A 91 -37.49 -5.35 -3.05
CA ALA A 91 -36.60 -6.37 -2.51
C ALA A 91 -35.19 -5.77 -2.34
N GLN A 92 -34.71 -5.70 -1.10
CA GLN A 92 -33.30 -5.40 -0.83
C GLN A 92 -32.49 -6.69 -1.05
N PRO A 93 -31.31 -6.62 -1.70
CA PRO A 93 -30.54 -7.82 -2.00
C PRO A 93 -30.04 -8.48 -0.72
N GLU A 94 -30.16 -9.79 -0.69
CA GLU A 94 -29.63 -10.68 0.34
C GLU A 94 -28.14 -10.42 0.55
N GLN A 95 -27.71 -10.20 1.80
CA GLN A 95 -26.32 -9.89 2.11
C GLN A 95 -25.48 -11.16 1.98
N ALA A 96 -24.94 -11.37 0.78
CA ALA A 96 -23.96 -12.42 0.51
C ALA A 96 -22.79 -12.30 1.50
N GLN A 97 -22.71 -13.28 2.41
CA GLN A 97 -21.62 -13.38 3.37
C GLN A 97 -20.29 -13.48 2.60
N PRO A 98 -19.23 -12.74 2.98
CA PRO A 98 -17.94 -12.91 2.33
C PRO A 98 -17.48 -14.35 2.53
N ALA A 99 -17.22 -15.04 1.42
CA ALA A 99 -16.81 -16.44 1.44
C ALA A 99 -15.58 -16.62 2.36
N ALA A 100 -15.55 -17.73 3.10
CA ALA A 100 -14.47 -18.04 4.02
C ALA A 100 -13.11 -17.92 3.31
N GLY A 101 -12.16 -17.23 3.97
CA GLY A 101 -10.77 -17.23 3.51
C GLY A 101 -10.21 -18.66 3.48
N PRO A 102 -9.14 -18.92 2.71
CA PRO A 102 -8.47 -20.22 2.73
C PRO A 102 -8.15 -20.62 4.16
N VAL A 103 -8.45 -21.87 4.53
CA VAL A 103 -8.12 -22.40 5.85
C VAL A 103 -6.61 -22.35 6.01
N GLU A 104 -6.13 -21.45 6.86
CA GLU A 104 -4.71 -21.29 7.16
C GLU A 104 -4.29 -22.40 8.13
N GLU A 105 -3.94 -23.57 7.59
CA GLU A 105 -3.32 -24.64 8.36
C GLU A 105 -1.90 -24.20 8.77
N PRO A 106 -1.58 -24.09 10.06
CA PRO A 106 -0.19 -23.90 10.50
C PRO A 106 0.60 -25.15 10.14
N ILE A 107 1.79 -24.98 9.55
CA ILE A 107 2.64 -26.11 9.18
C ILE A 107 3.54 -26.46 10.36
N ASP A 108 3.38 -27.66 10.91
CA ASP A 108 4.38 -28.24 11.82
C ASP A 108 5.73 -28.35 11.10
N LEU A 109 6.70 -27.58 11.60
CA LEU A 109 8.06 -27.51 11.06
C LEU A 109 8.80 -28.86 11.04
N GLU A 110 8.33 -29.83 11.82
CA GLU A 110 8.87 -31.19 11.86
C GLU A 110 8.35 -32.08 10.73
N GLN A 111 7.13 -31.82 10.23
CA GLN A 111 6.50 -32.63 9.18
C GLN A 111 7.03 -32.31 7.77
N ASN A 112 7.73 -31.17 7.59
CA ASN A 112 8.20 -30.73 6.28
C ASN A 112 9.65 -30.17 6.33
N PRO A 113 10.68 -30.99 5.99
CA PRO A 113 12.07 -30.55 6.04
C PRO A 113 12.39 -29.42 5.06
N LYS A 114 11.64 -29.26 3.96
CA LYS A 114 11.82 -28.15 3.02
C LYS A 114 11.39 -26.82 3.63
N ALA A 115 10.31 -26.82 4.43
CA ALA A 115 9.87 -25.62 5.14
C ALA A 115 10.89 -25.22 6.23
N ARG A 116 11.54 -26.20 6.87
CA ARG A 116 12.65 -25.97 7.81
C ARG A 116 13.87 -25.36 7.11
N GLU A 117 14.37 -25.94 6.02
CA GLU A 117 15.51 -25.40 5.26
C GLU A 117 15.23 -23.97 4.76
N ALA A 118 13.99 -23.70 4.32
CA ALA A 118 13.54 -22.37 3.93
C ALA A 118 13.60 -21.32 5.06
N VAL A 119 13.11 -21.67 6.26
CA VAL A 119 13.10 -20.78 7.43
C VAL A 119 14.51 -20.56 7.98
N GLU A 120 15.37 -21.58 7.95
CA GLU A 120 16.77 -21.50 8.36
C GLU A 120 17.58 -20.58 7.43
N TYR A 121 17.42 -20.74 6.11
CA TYR A 121 18.01 -19.88 5.10
C TYR A 121 17.58 -18.40 5.23
N LEU A 122 16.28 -18.14 5.46
CA LEU A 122 15.79 -16.79 5.69
C LEU A 122 16.36 -16.16 6.97
N LYS A 123 16.45 -16.92 8.08
CA LYS A 123 17.05 -16.45 9.33
C LYS A 123 18.53 -16.07 9.12
N GLU A 124 19.29 -16.91 8.44
CA GLU A 124 20.70 -16.61 8.09
C GLU A 124 20.85 -15.33 7.27
N ILE A 125 20.06 -15.16 6.20
CA ILE A 125 20.18 -13.97 5.34
C ILE A 125 19.71 -12.71 6.06
N CYS A 126 18.59 -12.76 6.79
CA CYS A 126 18.10 -11.59 7.52
C CYS A 126 19.12 -11.12 8.58
N ALA A 127 19.75 -12.06 9.30
CA ALA A 127 20.83 -11.74 10.23
C ALA A 127 22.04 -11.09 9.52
N LYS A 128 22.46 -11.63 8.36
CA LYS A 128 23.56 -11.08 7.55
C LYS A 128 23.24 -9.71 6.94
N MET A 129 21.96 -9.39 6.73
CA MET A 129 21.49 -8.05 6.33
C MET A 129 21.21 -7.11 7.51
N GLY A 130 21.47 -7.53 8.76
CA GLY A 130 21.28 -6.71 9.96
C GLY A 130 19.83 -6.55 10.42
N ALA A 131 18.89 -7.30 9.86
CA ALA A 131 17.48 -7.25 10.27
C ALA A 131 17.25 -8.16 11.48
N GLN A 132 17.07 -7.56 12.66
CA GLN A 132 16.91 -8.25 13.95
C GLN A 132 15.44 -8.23 14.42
N GLY A 133 15.08 -9.15 15.33
CA GLY A 133 13.73 -9.21 15.90
C GLY A 133 12.67 -9.64 14.89
N LEU A 134 12.91 -10.76 14.20
CA LEU A 134 12.05 -11.30 13.15
C LEU A 134 11.43 -12.64 13.56
N THR A 135 10.10 -12.68 13.63
CA THR A 135 9.32 -13.91 13.74
C THR A 135 9.01 -14.42 12.33
N ILE A 136 9.24 -15.71 12.08
CA ILE A 136 8.93 -16.36 10.79
C ILE A 136 8.01 -17.54 11.04
N THR A 137 6.79 -17.47 10.52
CA THR A 137 5.73 -18.46 10.72
C THR A 137 5.34 -19.09 9.38
N PRO A 138 5.52 -20.41 9.19
CA PRO A 138 5.07 -21.10 7.97
C PRO A 138 3.57 -21.40 8.03
N VAL A 139 2.83 -20.95 7.03
CA VAL A 139 1.39 -21.16 6.88
C VAL A 139 1.13 -21.83 5.53
N LYS A 140 0.28 -22.85 5.51
CA LYS A 140 -0.14 -23.50 4.27
C LYS A 140 -1.34 -22.74 3.68
N GLN A 141 -1.28 -22.43 2.40
CA GLN A 141 -2.37 -21.81 1.65
C GLN A 141 -2.58 -22.57 0.34
N GLY A 142 -3.35 -23.67 0.43
CA GLY A 142 -3.53 -24.62 -0.66
C GLY A 142 -2.23 -25.36 -1.02
N GLU A 143 -1.82 -25.27 -2.28
CA GLU A 143 -0.55 -25.83 -2.78
C GLU A 143 0.70 -25.01 -2.39
N ALA A 144 0.52 -23.78 -1.89
CA ALA A 144 1.62 -22.88 -1.58
C ALA A 144 1.91 -22.86 -0.07
N THR A 145 3.19 -22.87 0.29
CA THR A 145 3.65 -22.53 1.64
C THR A 145 3.99 -21.04 1.66
N ILE A 146 3.32 -20.27 2.53
CA ILE A 146 3.60 -18.86 2.73
C ILE A 146 4.37 -18.70 4.04
N LEU A 147 5.57 -18.14 3.95
CA LEU A 147 6.37 -17.74 5.10
C LEU A 147 5.96 -16.32 5.48
N LYS A 148 5.17 -16.20 6.55
CA LYS A 148 4.80 -14.90 7.13
C LYS A 148 5.98 -14.40 7.97
N VAL A 149 6.49 -13.21 7.66
CA VAL A 149 7.57 -12.57 8.41
C VAL A 149 7.06 -11.31 9.08
N GLU A 150 7.22 -11.25 10.40
CA GLU A 150 6.79 -10.13 11.23
C GLU A 150 7.94 -9.63 12.10
N GLY A 151 7.96 -8.33 12.37
CA GLY A 151 9.01 -7.70 13.17
C GLY A 151 9.26 -6.24 12.83
N GLU A 152 9.94 -5.52 13.72
CA GLU A 152 10.23 -4.09 13.57
C GLU A 152 11.22 -3.83 12.42
N SER A 153 12.30 -4.61 12.34
CA SER A 153 13.29 -4.54 11.24
C SER A 153 12.76 -5.04 9.89
N ALA A 154 11.57 -5.66 9.85
CA ALA A 154 11.08 -6.35 8.66
C ALA A 154 10.79 -5.40 7.48
N GLY A 155 10.61 -4.10 7.74
CA GLY A 155 10.47 -3.08 6.68
C GLY A 155 11.67 -3.04 5.71
N THR A 156 12.88 -3.31 6.20
CA THR A 156 14.10 -3.36 5.37
C THR A 156 14.06 -4.51 4.34
N LEU A 157 13.44 -5.63 4.70
CA LEU A 157 13.33 -6.83 3.87
C LEU A 157 12.37 -6.66 2.67
N ILE A 158 11.48 -5.65 2.71
CA ILE A 158 10.58 -5.32 1.61
C ILE A 158 11.37 -4.69 0.45
N GLY A 159 12.33 -3.82 0.77
CA GLY A 159 13.09 -3.05 -0.21
C GLY A 159 12.23 -2.10 -1.04
N HIS A 160 12.74 -1.66 -2.20
CA HIS A 160 11.98 -0.78 -3.07
C HIS A 160 10.76 -1.52 -3.64
N ARG A 161 9.55 -1.10 -3.24
CA ARG A 161 8.25 -1.59 -3.74
C ARG A 161 7.98 -3.10 -3.57
N GLY A 162 8.82 -3.85 -2.86
CA GLY A 162 8.74 -5.31 -2.72
C GLY A 162 9.77 -6.08 -3.54
N GLU A 163 10.67 -5.40 -4.25
CA GLU A 163 11.68 -6.02 -5.13
C GLU A 163 12.66 -6.92 -4.35
N VAL A 164 13.00 -6.58 -3.10
CA VAL A 164 13.85 -7.43 -2.23
C VAL A 164 13.06 -8.61 -1.68
N MET A 165 11.80 -8.40 -1.25
CA MET A 165 10.91 -9.47 -0.79
C MET A 165 10.71 -10.55 -1.86
N GLU A 166 10.45 -10.15 -3.11
CA GLU A 166 10.24 -11.09 -4.21
C GLU A 166 11.53 -11.87 -4.55
N ALA A 167 12.69 -11.19 -4.50
CA ALA A 167 14.00 -11.84 -4.68
C ALA A 167 14.31 -12.84 -3.55
N LEU A 168 14.03 -12.49 -2.29
CA LEU A 168 14.17 -13.40 -1.15
C LEU A 168 13.20 -14.60 -1.26
N SER A 169 11.96 -14.38 -1.69
CA SER A 169 10.99 -15.46 -1.95
C SER A 169 11.51 -16.43 -3.01
N TYR A 170 12.06 -15.92 -4.11
CA TYR A 170 12.63 -16.72 -5.19
C TYR A 170 13.84 -17.53 -4.73
N LEU A 171 14.80 -16.90 -4.07
CA LEU A 171 16.00 -17.57 -3.54
C LEU A 171 15.64 -18.65 -2.50
N THR A 172 14.70 -18.37 -1.60
CA THR A 172 14.22 -19.32 -0.58
C THR A 172 13.52 -20.52 -1.23
N SER A 173 12.71 -20.28 -2.27
CA SER A 173 12.09 -21.35 -3.06
C SER A 173 13.13 -22.22 -3.79
N LEU A 174 14.21 -21.64 -4.32
CA LEU A 174 15.31 -22.41 -4.92
C LEU A 174 16.03 -23.28 -3.89
N VAL A 175 16.35 -22.74 -2.70
CA VAL A 175 17.04 -23.49 -1.64
C VAL A 175 16.19 -24.66 -1.15
N ALA A 176 14.92 -24.42 -0.81
CA ALA A 176 14.02 -25.46 -0.28
C ALA A 176 13.67 -26.57 -1.29
N ASN A 177 13.78 -26.29 -2.60
CA ASN A 177 13.61 -27.31 -3.65
C ASN A 177 14.92 -28.00 -4.06
N ARG A 178 16.08 -27.59 -3.50
CA ARG A 178 17.39 -28.22 -3.75
C ARG A 178 17.46 -29.67 -3.25
N ALA A 179 16.76 -29.99 -2.16
CA ALA A 179 16.80 -31.30 -1.51
C ALA A 179 16.07 -32.44 -2.27
N GLY A 180 15.55 -32.19 -3.48
CA GLY A 180 14.79 -33.18 -4.26
C GLY A 180 13.36 -33.38 -3.76
N GLY A 181 12.65 -34.39 -4.30
CA GLY A 181 11.22 -34.62 -4.03
C GLY A 181 10.29 -33.53 -4.60
N ASP A 182 9.00 -33.62 -4.30
CA ASP A 182 7.93 -32.83 -4.96
C ASP A 182 8.15 -31.31 -4.91
N TYR A 183 7.88 -30.63 -6.02
CA TYR A 183 8.11 -29.18 -6.14
C TYR A 183 7.16 -28.38 -5.25
N MET A 184 7.72 -27.70 -4.25
CA MET A 184 6.96 -26.90 -3.29
C MET A 184 7.03 -25.42 -3.65
N LYS A 185 5.86 -24.79 -3.86
CA LYS A 185 5.74 -23.34 -4.09
C LYS A 185 5.93 -22.60 -2.76
N ILE A 186 7.01 -21.83 -2.63
CA ILE A 186 7.24 -20.98 -1.44
C ILE A 186 7.00 -19.51 -1.78
N GLY A 187 6.10 -18.87 -1.03
CA GLY A 187 5.86 -17.43 -1.03
C GLY A 187 6.38 -16.76 0.24
N LEU A 188 6.81 -15.51 0.11
CA LEU A 188 7.15 -14.63 1.23
C LEU A 188 6.09 -13.51 1.32
N ASP A 189 5.54 -13.30 2.52
CA ASP A 189 4.76 -12.10 2.86
C ASP A 189 5.31 -11.48 4.16
N ILE A 190 5.43 -10.16 4.16
CA ILE A 190 6.10 -9.40 5.22
C ILE A 190 5.12 -8.36 5.75
N ASN A 191 4.70 -8.45 7.01
CA ASN A 191 3.74 -7.52 7.62
C ASN A 191 2.48 -7.25 6.74
N HIS A 192 1.99 -8.25 5.99
CA HIS A 192 0.90 -8.14 4.99
C HIS A 192 1.15 -7.13 3.87
N TYR A 193 2.40 -6.99 3.44
CA TYR A 193 2.79 -6.07 2.37
C TYR A 193 2.08 -6.37 1.05
N ARG A 194 1.88 -7.65 0.66
CA ARG A 194 1.29 -7.99 -0.65
C ARG A 194 -0.12 -7.39 -0.80
N SER A 195 -1.02 -7.66 0.15
CA SER A 195 -2.40 -7.16 0.13
C SER A 195 -2.46 -5.62 0.28
N LYS A 196 -1.61 -5.05 1.14
CA LYS A 196 -1.48 -3.58 1.29
C LYS A 196 -1.00 -2.93 -0.01
N ARG A 197 -0.08 -3.56 -0.74
CA ARG A 197 0.44 -3.07 -2.03
C ARG A 197 -0.61 -3.13 -3.12
N GLU A 198 -1.36 -4.22 -3.23
CA GLU A 198 -2.45 -4.38 -4.21
C GLU A 198 -3.57 -3.35 -4.01
N ALA A 199 -4.01 -3.12 -2.76
CA ALA A 199 -4.99 -2.08 -2.44
C ALA A 199 -4.50 -0.68 -2.83
N ASN A 200 -3.24 -0.36 -2.54
CA ASN A 200 -2.62 0.92 -2.90
C ASN A 200 -2.47 1.10 -4.42
N LEU A 201 -2.09 0.05 -5.17
CA LEU A 201 -1.99 0.09 -6.63
C LEU A 201 -3.38 0.25 -7.28
N THR A 202 -4.41 -0.42 -6.75
CA THR A 202 -5.79 -0.29 -7.21
C THR A 202 -6.33 1.12 -6.96
N ALA A 203 -6.09 1.69 -5.78
CA ALA A 203 -6.47 3.07 -5.45
C ALA A 203 -5.71 4.09 -6.31
N LEU A 204 -4.41 3.87 -6.57
CA LEU A 204 -3.60 4.68 -7.48
C LEU A 204 -4.14 4.65 -8.91
N ALA A 205 -4.46 3.46 -9.42
CA ALA A 205 -5.06 3.25 -10.74
C ALA A 205 -6.38 3.99 -10.86
N LYS A 206 -7.33 3.78 -9.95
CA LYS A 206 -8.67 4.41 -10.00
C LYS A 206 -8.58 5.95 -9.89
N ARG A 207 -7.71 6.48 -9.03
CA ARG A 207 -7.42 7.92 -8.92
C ARG A 207 -6.85 8.53 -10.21
N ILE A 208 -5.96 7.81 -10.90
CA ILE A 208 -5.30 8.28 -12.12
C ILE A 208 -6.21 8.10 -13.35
N GLY A 209 -6.93 6.98 -13.46
CA GLY A 209 -7.95 6.75 -14.48
C GLY A 209 -9.00 7.86 -14.48
N ALA A 210 -9.57 8.21 -13.32
CA ALA A 210 -10.53 9.30 -13.19
C ALA A 210 -9.93 10.68 -13.60
N LYS A 211 -8.64 10.91 -13.34
CA LYS A 211 -7.92 12.11 -13.77
C LYS A 211 -7.72 12.13 -15.30
N VAL A 212 -7.33 11.01 -15.90
CA VAL A 212 -7.12 10.89 -17.35
C VAL A 212 -8.46 11.02 -18.09
N ALA A 213 -9.50 10.29 -17.69
CA ALA A 213 -10.86 10.37 -18.25
C ALA A 213 -11.41 11.81 -18.25
N ARG A 214 -11.23 12.55 -17.15
CA ARG A 214 -11.70 13.94 -17.03
C ARG A 214 -10.88 14.94 -17.84
N THR A 215 -9.58 14.71 -18.04
CA THR A 215 -8.65 15.72 -18.60
C THR A 215 -8.14 15.40 -20.01
N GLY A 216 -8.40 14.21 -20.56
CA GLY A 216 -7.91 13.76 -21.88
C GLY A 216 -6.39 13.55 -21.96
N ARG A 217 -5.61 14.12 -21.04
CA ARG A 217 -4.15 14.01 -20.97
C ARG A 217 -3.78 12.66 -20.38
N GLY A 218 -3.17 11.80 -21.20
CA GLY A 218 -2.64 10.52 -20.76
C GLY A 218 -1.55 10.67 -19.69
N HIS A 219 -1.35 9.60 -18.91
CA HIS A 219 -0.40 9.59 -17.80
C HIS A 219 0.46 8.32 -17.83
N THR A 220 1.77 8.53 -17.84
CA THR A 220 2.79 7.48 -17.75
C THR A 220 3.14 7.24 -16.29
N LEU A 221 3.00 5.99 -15.84
CA LEU A 221 3.42 5.57 -14.51
C LEU A 221 4.91 5.20 -14.48
N GLU A 222 5.43 4.95 -13.28
CA GLU A 222 6.76 4.40 -13.07
C GLU A 222 6.91 2.99 -13.70
N PRO A 223 8.13 2.55 -14.05
CA PRO A 223 8.43 1.15 -14.33
C PRO A 223 8.14 0.26 -13.11
N MET A 224 7.51 -0.89 -13.31
CA MET A 224 7.04 -1.75 -12.21
C MET A 224 6.91 -3.23 -12.64
N ASN A 225 6.84 -4.13 -11.65
CA ASN A 225 6.83 -5.59 -11.88
C ASN A 225 5.63 -6.01 -12.77
N PRO A 226 5.77 -6.98 -13.71
CA PRO A 226 4.65 -7.61 -14.42
C PRO A 226 3.36 -7.84 -13.62
N TYR A 227 3.46 -8.28 -12.36
CA TYR A 227 2.32 -8.48 -11.46
C TYR A 227 1.63 -7.15 -11.08
N GLU A 228 2.40 -6.13 -10.71
CA GLU A 228 1.87 -4.78 -10.43
C GLU A 228 1.23 -4.16 -11.67
N ARG A 229 1.84 -4.35 -12.85
CA ARG A 229 1.26 -3.90 -14.13
C ARG A 229 -0.09 -4.59 -14.39
N ARG A 230 -0.22 -5.88 -14.07
CA ARG A 230 -1.48 -6.63 -14.18
C ARG A 230 -2.56 -6.05 -13.27
N ILE A 231 -2.26 -5.76 -12.00
CA ILE A 231 -3.21 -5.13 -11.05
C ILE A 231 -3.74 -3.80 -11.63
N ILE A 232 -2.85 -2.95 -12.14
CA ILE A 232 -3.27 -1.66 -12.75
C ILE A 232 -4.07 -1.88 -14.04
N HIS A 233 -3.69 -2.84 -14.90
CA HIS A 233 -4.47 -3.17 -16.10
C HIS A 233 -5.88 -3.65 -15.75
N SER A 234 -6.05 -4.51 -14.74
CA SER A 234 -7.37 -4.94 -14.25
C SER A 234 -8.17 -3.74 -13.72
N ALA A 235 -7.62 -2.98 -12.77
CA ALA A 235 -8.30 -1.85 -12.14
C ALA A 235 -8.64 -0.69 -13.10
N ILE A 236 -7.96 -0.58 -14.25
CA ILE A 236 -8.31 0.36 -15.34
C ILE A 236 -9.32 -0.26 -16.33
N SER A 237 -9.34 -1.59 -16.52
CA SER A 237 -10.32 -2.25 -17.38
C SER A 237 -11.74 -2.19 -16.81
N GLU A 238 -11.88 -2.02 -15.50
CA GLU A 238 -13.14 -1.70 -14.81
C GLU A 238 -13.68 -0.28 -15.10
N MET A 239 -12.89 0.60 -15.72
CA MET A 239 -13.21 2.02 -15.87
C MET A 239 -13.55 2.42 -17.30
N GLU A 240 -14.74 2.98 -17.50
CA GLU A 240 -15.13 3.55 -18.79
C GLU A 240 -14.27 4.77 -19.19
N GLY A 241 -14.06 4.94 -20.49
CA GLY A 241 -13.43 6.14 -21.04
C GLY A 241 -11.91 6.22 -20.90
N VAL A 242 -11.25 5.15 -20.43
CA VAL A 242 -9.78 5.01 -20.38
C VAL A 242 -9.30 3.71 -21.01
N LYS A 243 -8.02 3.67 -21.40
CA LYS A 243 -7.29 2.46 -21.81
C LYS A 243 -5.93 2.46 -21.10
N SER A 244 -5.36 1.28 -20.87
CA SER A 244 -4.00 1.12 -20.35
C SER A 244 -3.12 0.28 -21.28
N GLU A 245 -1.83 0.60 -21.37
CA GLU A 245 -0.87 -0.08 -22.25
C GLU A 245 0.52 -0.19 -21.59
N SER A 246 1.16 -1.36 -21.67
CA SER A 246 2.47 -1.64 -21.02
C SER A 246 3.64 -1.41 -22.00
N ILE A 247 4.22 -0.20 -21.97
CA ILE A 247 5.29 0.26 -22.89
C ILE A 247 6.68 0.09 -22.25
N GLY A 248 7.67 -0.26 -23.07
CA GLY A 248 9.06 -0.50 -22.63
C GLY A 248 9.37 -1.97 -22.34
N GLU A 249 10.59 -2.26 -21.92
CA GLU A 249 11.16 -3.61 -21.85
C GLU A 249 11.76 -3.91 -20.46
N GLY A 250 11.79 -5.19 -20.09
CA GLY A 250 12.35 -5.67 -18.82
C GLY A 250 11.87 -4.88 -17.60
N ALA A 251 12.82 -4.49 -16.74
CA ALA A 251 12.59 -3.66 -15.56
C ALA A 251 12.16 -2.22 -15.89
N ASN A 252 12.42 -1.72 -17.10
CA ASN A 252 12.03 -0.38 -17.55
C ASN A 252 10.59 -0.30 -18.08
N ARG A 253 9.88 -1.43 -18.13
CA ARG A 253 8.50 -1.53 -18.63
C ARG A 253 7.49 -0.91 -17.66
N ARG A 254 6.66 -0.02 -18.17
CA ARG A 254 5.74 0.84 -17.40
C ARG A 254 4.35 0.90 -18.04
N VAL A 255 3.32 1.15 -17.24
CA VAL A 255 1.96 1.34 -17.75
C VAL A 255 1.73 2.80 -18.13
N VAL A 256 1.21 3.03 -19.33
CA VAL A 256 0.67 4.32 -19.77
C VAL A 256 -0.85 4.20 -19.82
N ILE A 257 -1.54 5.16 -19.19
CA ILE A 257 -3.00 5.25 -19.19
C ILE A 257 -3.40 6.39 -20.12
N SER A 258 -4.22 6.10 -21.13
CA SER A 258 -4.74 7.05 -22.12
C SER A 258 -6.26 7.22 -21.98
N SER A 259 -6.78 8.37 -22.40
CA SER A 259 -8.22 8.62 -22.45
C SER A 259 -8.78 8.11 -23.77
N THR A 260 -9.85 7.32 -23.71
CA THR A 260 -10.67 6.95 -24.87
C THR A 260 -11.97 7.77 -24.94
N ASN A 261 -12.32 8.49 -23.87
CA ASN A 261 -13.52 9.31 -23.80
C ASN A 261 -13.45 10.54 -24.75
N PRO A 262 -14.33 10.67 -25.76
CA PRO A 262 -14.32 11.78 -26.73
C PRO A 262 -14.78 13.13 -26.12
N SER A 263 -15.43 13.12 -24.96
CA SER A 263 -15.83 14.34 -24.24
C SER A 263 -14.70 14.95 -23.38
N ALA A 264 -13.58 14.24 -23.22
CA ALA A 264 -12.49 14.60 -22.34
C ALA A 264 -11.76 15.87 -22.82
N ARG A 265 -12.05 17.01 -22.20
CA ARG A 265 -11.43 18.29 -22.56
C ARG A 265 -10.09 18.46 -21.84
N PRO A 266 -8.97 18.74 -22.55
CA PRO A 266 -7.76 19.17 -21.89
C PRO A 266 -8.04 20.45 -21.08
N PRO A 267 -7.47 20.58 -19.87
CA PRO A 267 -7.47 21.86 -19.17
C PRO A 267 -6.99 22.94 -20.15
N ARG A 268 -7.77 24.01 -20.31
CA ARG A 268 -7.33 25.18 -21.04
C ARG A 268 -6.12 25.73 -20.30
N ASP A 269 -4.92 25.48 -20.82
CA ASP A 269 -3.71 26.07 -20.27
C ASP A 269 -3.87 27.58 -20.42
N ASN A 270 -4.01 28.31 -19.30
CA ASN A 270 -4.24 29.76 -19.26
C ASN A 270 -2.99 30.57 -19.66
N ARG A 271 -2.16 29.99 -20.52
CA ARG A 271 -0.81 30.41 -20.89
C ARG A 271 -0.86 31.34 -22.10
N GLY A 272 -1.11 32.62 -21.84
CA GLY A 272 -0.69 33.69 -22.76
C GLY A 272 -1.74 34.23 -23.74
N GLY A 273 -3.03 34.19 -23.40
CA GLY A 273 -4.11 34.87 -24.15
C GLY A 273 -4.05 36.42 -24.15
N LYS A 274 -2.86 37.03 -24.03
CA LYS A 274 -2.63 38.49 -24.05
C LYS A 274 -2.66 39.04 -25.48
N GLY A 275 -3.70 38.67 -26.23
CA GLY A 275 -3.82 38.84 -27.68
C GLY A 275 -5.22 39.26 -28.15
N GLY A 276 -6.04 39.82 -27.27
CA GLY A 276 -7.34 40.41 -27.62
C GLY A 276 -7.30 41.93 -27.54
N LYS A 277 -7.44 42.63 -28.67
CA LYS A 277 -7.72 44.07 -28.72
C LYS A 277 -9.19 44.32 -28.30
N GLY A 278 -9.50 44.10 -27.02
CA GLY A 278 -10.73 44.62 -26.42
C GLY A 278 -10.65 46.15 -26.41
N GLY A 279 -11.36 46.79 -27.34
CA GLY A 279 -11.35 48.24 -27.48
C GLY A 279 -11.91 48.90 -26.21
N ARG A 280 -11.07 49.58 -25.44
CA ARG A 280 -11.53 50.47 -24.37
C ARG A 280 -12.25 51.65 -25.03
N PRO A 281 -13.52 51.94 -24.69
CA PRO A 281 -14.18 53.15 -25.16
C PRO A 281 -13.39 54.39 -24.73
N ALA A 282 -13.14 55.31 -25.66
CA ALA A 282 -12.56 56.60 -25.34
C ALA A 282 -13.62 57.45 -24.63
N GLY A 283 -13.61 57.47 -23.29
CA GLY A 283 -14.77 57.92 -22.52
C GLY A 283 -14.47 58.43 -21.12
N ARG A 284 -13.93 59.66 -21.04
CA ARG A 284 -14.17 60.68 -20.00
C ARG A 284 -13.76 60.38 -18.54
N GLY A 285 -13.17 61.39 -17.89
CA GLY A 285 -12.94 61.42 -16.43
C GLY A 285 -11.46 61.40 -16.04
N GLY A 286 -10.86 62.59 -15.94
CA GLY A 286 -9.54 62.74 -15.34
C GLY A 286 -9.61 62.70 -13.81
N ARG A 287 -8.50 62.35 -13.16
CA ARG A 287 -8.25 62.71 -11.77
C ARG A 287 -6.75 62.91 -11.56
N ASP A 288 -6.40 64.14 -11.20
CA ASP A 288 -5.01 64.58 -11.12
C ASP A 288 -4.27 63.87 -9.97
N GLY A 289 -3.16 63.22 -10.31
CA GLY A 289 -2.31 62.49 -9.39
C GLY A 289 -0.86 62.81 -9.70
N ALA A 290 -0.26 63.72 -8.94
CA ALA A 290 1.00 64.38 -9.28
C ALA A 290 2.17 63.40 -9.46
N ARG A 291 2.58 63.20 -10.72
CA ARG A 291 3.92 62.76 -11.10
C ARG A 291 4.39 63.63 -12.25
N GLY A 292 5.34 64.53 -11.95
CA GLY A 292 5.95 65.39 -12.97
C GLY A 292 6.64 64.58 -14.08
N PRO A 293 6.88 65.19 -15.25
CA PRO A 293 7.52 64.52 -16.37
C PRO A 293 8.89 63.98 -15.94
N ARG A 294 9.10 62.67 -16.12
CA ARG A 294 10.45 62.11 -16.02
C ARG A 294 11.31 62.73 -17.13
N PRO A 295 12.56 63.13 -16.85
CA PRO A 295 13.44 63.63 -17.90
C PRO A 295 13.63 62.56 -18.98
N PRO A 296 13.79 62.94 -20.25
CA PRO A 296 14.10 61.99 -21.32
C PRO A 296 15.40 61.27 -20.97
N ARG A 297 15.33 59.93 -20.88
CA ARG A 297 16.53 59.13 -20.68
C ARG A 297 17.34 59.15 -21.96
N LYS A 298 18.56 59.65 -21.86
CA LYS A 298 19.59 59.47 -22.88
C LYS A 298 19.76 57.99 -23.19
N ASP A 299 20.04 57.73 -24.47
CA ASP A 299 20.82 56.60 -24.98
C ASP A 299 20.30 55.22 -24.53
N GLY A 300 19.36 54.68 -25.29
CA GLY A 300 18.58 53.50 -24.92
C GLY A 300 19.23 52.17 -25.30
N GLU A 301 19.65 51.39 -24.30
CA GLU A 301 19.97 49.96 -24.44
C GLU A 301 19.25 49.12 -23.37
N TYR A 302 18.36 48.23 -23.80
CA TYR A 302 17.87 47.14 -22.97
C TYR A 302 18.87 45.98 -23.00
N ALA A 303 19.92 46.07 -22.20
CA ALA A 303 20.85 44.97 -21.97
C ALA A 303 20.13 43.77 -21.32
N ALA A 304 19.60 42.88 -22.17
CA ALA A 304 18.89 41.69 -21.74
C ALA A 304 19.85 40.77 -20.98
N ARG A 305 19.54 40.47 -19.70
CA ARG A 305 20.33 39.56 -18.87
C ARG A 305 20.07 38.09 -19.23
N THR A 306 20.44 37.72 -20.44
CA THR A 306 20.44 36.36 -20.96
C THR A 306 21.87 35.99 -21.32
N SER A 307 22.44 34.97 -20.65
CA SER A 307 23.82 34.51 -20.85
C SER A 307 24.03 33.71 -22.15
N THR A 308 23.24 34.02 -23.18
CA THR A 308 23.21 33.35 -24.47
C THR A 308 23.64 34.37 -25.52
N PRO A 309 24.76 34.16 -26.25
CA PRO A 309 25.13 35.07 -27.32
C PRO A 309 24.07 35.09 -28.41
N ALA A 310 23.85 36.24 -29.03
CA ALA A 310 22.96 36.36 -30.18
C ALA A 310 23.47 35.47 -31.32
N ARG A 311 22.57 34.72 -31.97
CA ARG A 311 22.90 34.02 -33.20
C ARG A 311 22.85 35.01 -34.35
N GLU A 312 24.01 35.36 -34.88
CA GLU A 312 24.12 35.94 -36.21
C GLU A 312 23.66 34.88 -37.22
N PHE A 313 22.53 35.12 -37.86
CA PHE A 313 22.13 34.40 -39.07
C PHE A 313 22.77 35.12 -40.25
N ALA A 314 23.65 34.45 -40.99
CA ALA A 314 24.20 35.03 -42.20
C ALA A 314 23.09 35.15 -43.26
N ASP A 315 22.79 36.39 -43.68
CA ASP A 315 21.86 36.70 -44.78
C ASP A 315 22.42 36.28 -46.14
N ARG A 316 22.67 34.99 -46.31
CA ARG A 316 22.94 34.39 -47.61
C ARG A 316 21.61 34.32 -48.37
N PRO A 317 21.50 34.94 -49.56
CA PRO A 317 20.27 34.83 -50.35
C PRO A 317 20.00 33.35 -50.67
N ARG A 318 18.76 32.92 -50.40
CA ARG A 318 18.33 31.54 -50.69
C ARG A 318 18.31 31.33 -52.20
N ASP A 319 19.15 30.43 -52.68
CA ASP A 319 19.26 30.10 -54.09
C ASP A 319 17.87 29.73 -54.66
N PRO A 320 17.38 30.43 -55.70
CA PRO A 320 16.06 30.20 -56.28
C PRO A 320 15.94 28.85 -57.00
N SER A 321 17.06 28.18 -57.31
CA SER A 321 17.09 26.83 -57.87
C SER A 321 17.04 25.71 -56.82
N ALA A 322 17.14 26.04 -55.53
CA ALA A 322 17.19 25.08 -54.43
C ALA A 322 15.81 24.41 -54.17
N ALA A 323 15.50 23.39 -54.99
CA ALA A 323 14.34 22.54 -54.82
C ALA A 323 14.30 21.91 -53.41
N PRO A 324 13.10 21.72 -52.82
CA PRO A 324 12.95 21.16 -51.48
C PRO A 324 13.31 19.66 -51.48
N THR A 325 14.58 19.35 -51.16
CA THR A 325 15.05 17.99 -50.96
C THR A 325 14.43 17.40 -49.70
N VAL A 326 13.34 16.65 -49.88
CA VAL A 326 12.83 15.74 -48.84
C VAL A 326 13.99 14.81 -48.45
N PRO A 327 14.36 14.71 -47.16
CA PRO A 327 15.41 13.78 -46.75
C PRO A 327 14.96 12.37 -47.15
N LYS A 328 15.80 11.67 -47.94
CA LYS A 328 15.53 10.28 -48.29
C LYS A 328 15.32 9.51 -47.00
N ARG A 329 14.16 8.84 -46.89
CA ARG A 329 13.84 7.96 -45.76
C ARG A 329 14.99 6.97 -45.63
N THR A 330 15.72 7.03 -44.52
CA THR A 330 16.83 6.11 -44.26
C THR A 330 16.30 4.69 -44.37
N GLU A 331 16.89 3.92 -45.27
CA GLU A 331 16.58 2.50 -45.42
C GLU A 331 16.90 1.78 -44.10
N THR A 332 16.02 0.87 -43.69
CA THR A 332 16.22 0.10 -42.47
C THR A 332 17.33 -0.91 -42.71
N ILE A 333 18.55 -0.58 -42.28
CA ILE A 333 19.67 -1.51 -42.26
C ILE A 333 19.27 -2.69 -41.38
N ASN A 334 19.19 -3.88 -41.96
CA ASN A 334 18.86 -5.12 -41.28
C ASN A 334 20.17 -5.82 -40.89
N ASP A 335 20.82 -5.34 -39.83
CA ASP A 335 22.08 -5.89 -39.30
C ASP A 335 21.98 -7.36 -38.83
N GLY A 336 20.78 -7.94 -38.82
CA GLY A 336 20.52 -9.34 -38.49
C GLY A 336 20.63 -10.34 -39.67
N ALA A 337 20.96 -9.90 -40.89
CA ALA A 337 21.01 -10.79 -42.06
C ALA A 337 22.24 -11.73 -42.08
N ASP A 338 23.40 -11.25 -41.64
CA ASP A 338 24.69 -11.97 -41.70
C ASP A 338 25.06 -12.70 -40.39
N LEU A 339 24.17 -12.71 -39.38
CA LEU A 339 24.38 -13.46 -38.15
C LEU A 339 24.04 -14.94 -38.36
N PRO A 340 24.98 -15.89 -38.11
CA PRO A 340 24.74 -17.31 -38.32
C PRO A 340 23.66 -17.82 -37.35
N LEU A 341 22.59 -18.40 -37.93
CA LEU A 341 21.41 -18.93 -37.24
C LEU A 341 21.70 -20.17 -36.38
N TYR A 342 22.39 -20.00 -35.26
CA TYR A 342 22.52 -21.02 -34.22
C TYR A 342 21.24 -21.14 -33.39
N GLY A 343 20.73 -22.37 -33.25
CA GLY A 343 19.72 -22.68 -32.23
C GLY A 343 18.25 -22.54 -32.63
N LYS A 344 17.87 -22.98 -33.84
CA LYS A 344 16.47 -23.43 -34.02
C LYS A 344 16.24 -24.67 -33.16
N ILE A 345 15.34 -24.56 -32.20
CA ILE A 345 14.64 -25.72 -31.62
C ILE A 345 13.42 -25.93 -32.53
N GLU A 346 13.36 -27.07 -33.21
CA GLU A 346 12.16 -27.47 -33.96
C GLU A 346 11.17 -28.19 -33.01
N LEU A 347 9.88 -28.12 -33.35
CA LEU A 347 8.74 -28.59 -32.56
C LEU A 347 8.13 -29.87 -33.17
#